data_AF-A0ABD1B385-F1
#
_entry.id   AF-A0ABD1B385-F1
#
_cell.length_a   1.000
_cell.length_b   1.000
_cell.length_c   1.000
_cell.angle_alpha   90.00
_cell.angle_beta   90.00
_cell.angle_gamma   90.00
#
_symmetry.space_group_name_H-M   'P 1'
#
loop_
_entity.id
_entity.type
_entity.pdbx_description
1 polymer ?
#
loop_
_entity_poly.entity_id
_entity_poly.type
_entity_poly.pdbx_seq_one_letter_code
_entity_poly.pdbx_strand_id
1 'polypeptide(L)'
;MFPDSSHKAYEMVASTTSPNVKLWCDLQLTKDGVGICFPNLNLDNGSDVMNVYPKNKSRLSVDFTWTELSDVKLVQSIFSRSPIFDVNS
;
A
#
# COMPACT_ATOMS: atom_id res chain seq x y z
N MET A 1 7.63 -10.69 -4.86
CA MET A 1 6.67 -10.54 -3.75
C MET A 1 5.62 -9.52 -4.16
N PHE A 2 4.37 -9.61 -3.70
CA PHE A 2 3.32 -8.64 -4.06
C PHE A 2 3.35 -7.43 -3.10
N PRO A 3 2.85 -6.25 -3.50
CA PRO A 3 2.60 -5.16 -2.54
C PRO A 3 1.69 -5.65 -1.41
N ASP A 4 2.01 -5.28 -0.18
CA ASP A 4 1.39 -5.79 1.05
C ASP A 4 -0.13 -5.58 1.10
N SER A 5 -0.58 -4.39 0.69
CA SER A 5 -1.99 -4.00 0.70
C SER A 5 -2.74 -4.38 -0.59
N SER A 6 -2.13 -5.22 -1.44
CA SER A 6 -2.76 -5.68 -2.67
C SER A 6 -3.62 -6.92 -2.46
N HIS A 7 -4.69 -7.04 -3.26
CA HIS A 7 -5.54 -8.23 -3.28
C HIS A 7 -4.74 -9.53 -3.45
N LYS A 8 -3.73 -9.52 -4.34
CA LYS A 8 -2.87 -10.69 -4.59
C LYS A 8 -2.06 -11.12 -3.37
N ALA A 9 -1.65 -10.17 -2.52
CA ALA A 9 -0.97 -10.52 -1.27
C ALA A 9 -1.93 -11.25 -0.32
N TYR A 10 -3.17 -10.79 -0.20
CA TYR A 10 -4.19 -11.46 0.62
C TYR A 10 -4.61 -12.82 0.07
N GLU A 11 -4.75 -12.97 -1.24
CA GLU A 11 -4.98 -14.27 -1.90
C GLU A 11 -3.83 -15.25 -1.66
N MET A 12 -2.59 -14.77 -1.71
CA MET A 12 -1.42 -15.59 -1.41
C MET A 12 -1.46 -16.10 0.03
N VAL A 13 -1.82 -15.25 1.00
CA VAL A 13 -1.98 -15.71 2.40
C VAL A 13 -3.09 -16.74 2.51
N ALA A 14 -4.24 -16.50 1.88
CA ALA A 14 -5.37 -17.45 1.90
C ALA A 14 -5.01 -18.83 1.31
N SER A 15 -4.12 -18.88 0.31
CA SER A 15 -3.71 -20.13 -0.34
C SER A 15 -2.55 -20.85 0.36
N THR A 16 -1.74 -20.15 1.16
CA THR A 16 -0.51 -20.70 1.75
C THR A 16 -0.60 -20.91 3.25
N THR A 17 -1.69 -20.49 3.90
CA THR A 17 -1.84 -20.55 5.36
C THR A 17 -2.99 -21.43 5.83
N SER A 18 -2.93 -21.83 7.10
CA SER A 18 -3.96 -22.64 7.76
C SER A 18 -5.28 -21.89 7.94
N PRO A 19 -6.43 -22.60 8.10
CA PRO A 19 -7.77 -22.00 8.16
C PRO A 19 -8.02 -21.00 9.31
N ASN A 20 -7.10 -20.90 10.29
CA ASN A 20 -7.22 -20.05 11.48
C ASN A 20 -6.29 -18.83 11.42
N VAL A 21 -6.12 -18.23 10.24
CA VAL A 21 -5.38 -16.97 10.07
C VAL A 21 -6.35 -15.81 9.97
N LYS A 22 -6.03 -14.72 10.67
CA LYS A 22 -6.77 -13.46 10.58
C LYS A 22 -5.98 -12.48 9.72
N LEU A 23 -6.64 -11.93 8.71
CA LEU A 23 -6.12 -10.86 7.88
C LEU A 23 -6.49 -9.51 8.51
N TRP A 24 -5.53 -8.60 8.54
CA TRP A 24 -5.68 -7.25 9.07
C TRP A 24 -5.07 -6.29 8.05
N CYS A 25 -5.58 -5.07 8.00
CA CYS A 25 -4.97 -4.00 7.22
C CYS A 25 -5.03 -2.70 8.01
N ASP A 26 -4.09 -1.81 7.72
CA ASP A 26 -4.11 -0.45 8.25
C ASP A 26 -5.16 0.37 7.47
N LEU A 27 -6.21 0.81 8.18
CA LEU A 27 -7.32 1.54 7.59
C LEU A 27 -6.98 3.04 7.50
N GLN A 28 -7.05 3.59 6.29
CA GLN A 28 -7.00 5.03 6.04
C GLN A 28 -8.33 5.50 5.44
N LEU A 29 -8.67 6.77 5.67
CA LEU A 29 -9.83 7.39 5.03
C LEU A 29 -9.39 8.27 3.86
N THR A 30 -10.19 8.24 2.81
CA THR A 30 -10.13 9.16 1.66
C THR A 30 -10.88 10.46 1.96
N LYS A 31 -10.72 11.45 1.09
CA LYS A 31 -11.39 12.76 1.19
C LYS A 31 -12.91 12.67 1.29
N ASP A 32 -13.50 11.70 0.59
CA ASP A 32 -14.94 11.41 0.55
C ASP A 32 -15.38 10.38 1.61
N GLY A 33 -14.49 10.02 2.55
CA GLY A 33 -14.81 9.18 3.69
C GLY A 33 -14.84 7.68 3.41
N VAL A 34 -14.39 7.24 2.22
CA VAL A 34 -14.24 5.82 1.89
C VAL A 34 -12.99 5.27 2.57
N GLY A 35 -13.12 4.12 3.23
CA GLY A 35 -12.01 3.41 3.87
C GLY A 35 -11.19 2.60 2.88
N ILE A 36 -9.86 2.70 2.95
CA ILE A 36 -8.90 1.94 2.15
C ILE A 36 -7.87 1.25 3.04
N CYS A 37 -7.38 0.09 2.61
CA CYS A 37 -6.25 -0.59 3.24
C CYS A 37 -4.94 0.00 2.70
N PHE A 38 -4.18 0.72 3.53
CA PHE A 38 -2.88 1.25 3.15
C PHE A 38 -2.03 1.52 4.41
N PRO A 39 -0.73 1.12 4.44
CA PRO A 39 0.08 1.10 5.66
C PRO A 39 0.46 2.49 6.18
N ASN A 40 0.41 3.52 5.33
CA ASN A 40 0.86 4.86 5.66
C ASN A 40 -0.18 5.93 5.29
N LEU A 41 -0.29 7.00 6.10
CA LEU A 41 -1.17 8.11 5.75
C LEU A 41 -0.70 8.82 4.47
N ASN A 42 0.62 8.94 4.29
CA ASN A 42 1.23 9.44 3.07
C ASN A 42 1.31 8.30 2.04
N LEU A 43 0.73 8.53 0.88
CA LEU A 43 0.58 7.52 -0.17
C LEU A 43 1.86 7.34 -1.02
N ASP A 44 2.89 8.15 -0.85
CA ASP A 44 4.14 8.05 -1.62
C ASP A 44 4.89 6.72 -1.41
N ASN A 45 4.81 6.16 -0.21
CA ASN A 45 5.43 4.89 0.13
C ASN A 45 4.45 3.74 -0.07
N GLY A 46 4.60 3.01 -1.18
CA GLY A 46 3.75 1.87 -1.51
C GLY A 46 2.73 2.15 -2.63
N SER A 47 2.77 3.34 -3.25
CA SER A 47 2.01 3.61 -4.48
C SER A 47 2.78 4.48 -5.48
N ASP A 48 2.30 4.54 -6.71
CA ASP A 48 2.83 5.42 -7.76
C ASP A 48 2.12 6.79 -7.82
N VAL A 49 1.44 7.20 -6.74
CA VAL A 49 0.69 8.47 -6.64
C VAL A 49 1.49 9.69 -7.07
N MET A 50 2.82 9.65 -6.92
CA MET A 50 3.71 10.73 -7.37
C MET A 50 3.75 10.89 -8.88
N ASN A 51 3.67 9.78 -9.60
CA ASN A 51 3.71 9.75 -11.06
C ASN A 51 2.35 10.15 -11.63
N VAL A 52 1.25 9.75 -10.97
CA VAL A 52 -0.12 10.08 -11.39
C VAL A 52 -0.44 11.54 -11.09
N TYR A 53 -0.09 12.05 -9.90
CA TYR A 53 -0.39 13.41 -9.45
C TYR A 53 0.88 14.22 -9.11
N PRO A 54 1.77 14.49 -10.07
CA PRO A 54 3.08 15.10 -9.78
C PRO A 54 3.00 16.54 -9.24
N LYS A 55 1.90 17.25 -9.51
CA LYS A 55 1.68 18.64 -9.09
C LYS A 55 1.07 18.79 -7.70
N ASN A 56 0.58 17.71 -7.09
CA ASN A 56 -0.02 17.76 -5.76
C ASN A 56 1.07 17.96 -4.71
N LYS A 57 0.90 18.99 -3.86
CA LYS A 57 1.86 19.34 -2.78
C LYS A 57 1.74 18.42 -1.57
N SER A 58 0.55 17.88 -1.35
CA SER A 58 0.25 16.93 -0.28
C SER A 58 -0.21 15.62 -0.91
N ARG A 59 0.14 14.51 -0.25
CA ARG A 59 -0.16 13.15 -0.74
C ARG A 59 -0.77 12.28 0.35
N LEU A 60 -1.50 12.91 1.26
CA LEU A 60 -2.20 12.17 2.31
C LEU A 60 -3.43 11.48 1.71
N SER A 61 -3.84 10.35 2.26
CA SER A 61 -5.06 9.65 1.81
C SER A 61 -6.28 10.57 1.74
N VAL A 62 -6.40 11.49 2.71
CA VAL A 62 -7.50 12.46 2.81
C VAL A 62 -7.47 13.58 1.76
N ASP A 63 -6.41 13.69 0.97
CA ASP A 63 -6.33 14.66 -0.13
C ASP A 63 -7.02 14.16 -1.41
N PHE A 64 -7.24 12.83 -1.52
CA PHE A 64 -7.78 12.17 -2.71
C PHE A 64 -9.11 11.50 -2.41
N THR A 65 -10.02 11.53 -3.38
CA THR A 65 -11.25 10.72 -3.36
C THR A 65 -10.96 9.27 -3.75
N TRP A 66 -11.85 8.35 -3.40
CA TRP A 66 -11.76 6.95 -3.84
C TRP A 66 -11.59 6.82 -5.36
N THR A 67 -12.31 7.65 -6.13
CA THR A 67 -12.26 7.63 -7.60
C THR A 67 -10.92 8.16 -8.12
N GLU A 68 -10.34 9.19 -7.51
CA GLU A 68 -9.00 9.67 -7.90
C GLU A 68 -7.91 8.62 -7.61
N LEU A 69 -8.09 7.80 -6.58
CA LEU A 69 -7.18 6.71 -6.25
C LEU A 69 -7.29 5.49 -7.16
N SER A 70 -8.35 5.36 -7.98
CA SER A 70 -8.45 4.22 -8.92
C SER A 70 -7.40 4.26 -10.03
N ASP A 71 -6.88 5.46 -10.33
CA ASP A 71 -5.80 5.65 -11.31
C ASP A 71 -4.40 5.39 -10.71
N VAL A 72 -4.31 5.28 -9.38
CA VAL A 72 -3.08 5.03 -8.63
C VAL A 72 -2.88 3.52 -8.46
N LYS A 73 -1.66 3.05 -8.69
CA LYS A 73 -1.26 1.65 -8.53
C LYS A 73 -0.43 1.46 -7.28
N LEU A 74 -0.68 0.35 -6.60
CA LEU A 74 0.19 -0.11 -5.53
C LEU A 74 1.53 -0.57 -6.12
N VAL A 75 2.61 -0.11 -5.51
CA VAL A 75 3.97 -0.58 -5.78
C VAL A 75 4.53 -1.18 -4.50
N GLN A 76 5.59 -1.99 -4.61
CA GLN A 76 6.30 -2.40 -3.40
C GLN A 76 6.87 -1.15 -2.74
N SER A 77 6.57 -0.96 -1.45
CA SER A 77 7.20 0.07 -0.64
C SER A 77 8.71 -0.03 -0.78
N ILE A 78 9.39 1.13 -0.73
CA ILE A 78 10.85 1.16 -0.77
C ILE A 78 11.31 0.47 0.51
N PHE A 79 11.70 -0.80 0.38
CA PHE A 79 12.28 -1.55 1.47
C PHE A 79 13.56 -0.82 1.86
N SER A 80 13.57 -0.17 3.02
CA SER A 80 14.80 0.23 3.71
C SER A 80 15.52 -1.01 4.25
N ARG A 81 15.50 -2.13 3.50
CA ARG A 81 16.20 -3.34 3.85
C ARG A 81 17.66 -2.92 3.95
N SER A 82 18.16 -2.95 5.17
CA SER A 82 19.52 -2.50 5.42
C SER A 82 20.46 -3.42 4.62
N PRO A 83 21.43 -2.86 3.88
CA PRO A 83 22.35 -3.66 3.07
C PRO A 83 23.16 -4.66 3.92
N ILE A 84 23.15 -4.52 5.26
CA ILE A 84 23.72 -5.52 6.20
C ILE A 84 23.09 -6.91 6.06
N PHE A 85 21.84 -7.00 5.57
CA PHE A 85 21.14 -8.27 5.35
C PHE A 85 21.35 -8.83 3.94
N ASP A 86 22.05 -8.09 3.08
CA ASP A 86 22.47 -8.53 1.73
C ASP A 86 23.97 -8.88 1.70
N VAL A 87 24.67 -8.78 2.83
CA VAL A 87 26.02 -9.35 3.00
C VAL A 87 25.86 -10.86 3.11
N ASN A 88 25.97 -11.54 1.97
CA ASN A 88 25.95 -12.99 1.90
C ASN A 88 27.17 -13.60 2.60
N SER A 89 26.85 -14.67 3.35
CA SER A 89 27.72 -15.77 3.78
C SER A 89 28.25 -16.58 2.60
#